data_AF-A0A811T849-F1
#
_entry.id   AF-A0A811T849-F1
#
_cell.length_a   1.000
_cell.length_b   1.000
_cell.length_c   1.000
_cell.angle_alpha   90.00
_cell.angle_beta   90.00
_cell.angle_gamma   90.00
#
_symmetry.space_group_name_H-M   'P 1'
#
loop_
_entity.id
_entity.type
_entity.pdbx_description
1 polymer ?
#
loop_
_entity_poly.entity_id
_entity_poly.type
_entity_poly.pdbx_seq_one_letter_code
_entity_poly.pdbx_strand_id
1 'polypeptide(L)'
;MTTVYDVPAEKLINRVSQKLKEMDEIGLPAWAAFVKTGVNRGLPPDNPLWWHTRCASILRRIYLKGPVGSSRLRTAYAGKKEQRIKTTSF
;
A
#
# COMPACT_ATOMS: atom_id res chain seq x y z
N MET A 1 -7.75 -21.66 16.82
CA MET A 1 -6.56 -21.13 16.13
C MET A 1 -6.93 -19.82 15.48
N THR A 2 -6.29 -18.71 15.85
CA THR A 2 -6.62 -17.38 15.31
C THR A 2 -6.00 -17.20 13.93
N THR A 3 -6.81 -16.80 12.95
CA THR A 3 -6.41 -16.58 11.56
C THR A 3 -6.41 -15.10 11.21
N VAL A 4 -5.89 -14.75 10.03
CA VAL A 4 -5.89 -13.36 9.50
C VAL A 4 -7.31 -12.79 9.32
N TYR A 5 -8.32 -13.65 9.24
CA TYR A 5 -9.72 -13.26 9.13
C TYR A 5 -10.31 -12.75 10.46
N ASP A 6 -9.74 -13.19 11.59
CA ASP A 6 -10.27 -12.91 12.93
C ASP A 6 -9.73 -11.59 13.53
N VAL A 7 -8.75 -10.97 12.86
CA VAL A 7 -8.07 -9.77 13.36
C VAL A 7 -8.45 -8.55 12.51
N PRO A 8 -8.77 -7.40 13.12
CA PRO A 8 -8.95 -6.15 12.40
C PRO A 8 -7.74 -5.83 11.51
N ALA A 9 -8.03 -5.52 10.24
CA ALA A 9 -7.00 -5.34 9.21
C ALA A 9 -5.95 -4.28 9.59
N GLU A 10 -6.41 -3.17 10.17
CA GLU A 10 -5.56 -2.05 10.56
C GLU A 10 -4.54 -2.43 11.64
N LYS A 11 -4.99 -3.10 12.72
CA LYS A 11 -4.12 -3.58 13.79
C LYS A 11 -3.07 -4.56 13.28
N LEU A 12 -3.49 -5.47 12.40
CA LEU A 12 -2.59 -6.44 11.78
C LEU A 12 -1.52 -5.73 10.93
N ILE A 13 -1.93 -4.82 10.05
CA ILE A 13 -1.01 -4.10 9.15
C ILE A 13 0.01 -3.27 9.94
N ASN A 14 -0.43 -2.57 10.99
CA ASN A 14 0.46 -1.76 11.83
C ASN A 14 1.49 -2.60 12.58
N ARG A 15 1.08 -3.76 13.12
CA ARG A 15 2.01 -4.68 13.82
C ARG A 15 3.02 -5.31 12.85
N VAL A 16 2.55 -5.69 11.66
CA VAL A 16 3.40 -6.29 10.63
C VAL A 16 4.36 -5.26 10.05
N SER A 17 3.94 -4.01 9.82
CA SER A 17 4.82 -2.97 9.30
C SER A 17 5.98 -2.65 10.26
N GLN A 18 5.74 -2.68 11.58
CA GLN A 18 6.80 -2.56 12.59
C GLN A 18 7.81 -3.72 12.50
N LYS A 19 7.32 -4.97 12.43
CA LYS A 19 8.21 -6.14 12.27
C LYS A 19 9.01 -6.09 10.97
N LEU A 20 8.39 -5.67 9.87
CA LEU A 20 9.07 -5.54 8.57
C LEU A 20 10.13 -4.43 8.57
N LYS A 21 10.07 -3.48 9.49
CA LYS A 21 11.08 -2.44 9.66
C LYS A 21 12.33 -2.96 10.37
N GLU A 22 12.16 -3.91 11.29
CA GLU A 22 13.24 -4.55 12.02
C GLU A 22 14.03 -5.55 11.16
N MET A 23 13.46 -5.98 10.03
CA MET A 23 14.12 -6.88 9.08
C MET A 23 14.98 -6.10 8.09
N ASP A 24 16.29 -6.30 8.12
CA ASP A 24 17.25 -5.64 7.21
C ASP A 24 17.04 -6.02 5.73
N GLU A 25 16.46 -7.19 5.46
CA GLU A 25 16.18 -7.67 4.10
C GLU A 25 15.17 -6.79 3.35
N ILE A 26 14.25 -6.15 4.07
CA ILE A 26 13.17 -5.33 3.50
C ILE A 26 13.48 -3.86 3.80
N GLY A 27 14.72 -3.48 3.48
CA GLY A 27 15.19 -2.11 3.59
C GLY A 27 14.37 -1.13 2.75
N LEU A 28 14.33 0.12 3.21
CA LEU A 28 13.72 1.20 2.46
C LEU A 28 14.57 1.51 1.23
N PRO A 29 14.05 1.40 -0.01
CA PRO A 29 14.86 1.69 -1.18
C PRO A 29 15.10 3.20 -1.30
N ALA A 30 16.27 3.59 -1.83
CA ALA A 30 16.68 5.01 -1.90
C ALA A 30 15.66 5.90 -2.64
N TRP A 31 14.96 5.38 -3.64
CA TRP A 31 13.93 6.11 -4.39
C TRP A 31 12.61 6.28 -3.63
N ALA A 32 12.34 5.49 -2.59
CA ALA A 32 11.06 5.55 -1.85
C ALA A 32 10.82 6.91 -1.18
N ALA A 33 11.88 7.67 -0.89
CA ALA A 33 11.76 9.01 -0.33
C ALA A 33 11.18 10.04 -1.31
N PHE A 34 11.33 9.82 -2.62
CA PHE A 34 11.05 10.85 -3.64
C PHE A 34 9.82 10.54 -4.49
N VAL A 35 9.29 9.32 -4.41
CA VAL A 35 8.18 8.89 -5.28
C VAL A 35 6.82 9.13 -4.66
N LYS A 36 5.86 9.46 -5.52
CA LYS A 36 4.44 9.33 -5.21
C LYS A 36 3.99 7.88 -5.34
N THR A 37 3.00 7.49 -4.54
CA THR A 37 2.48 6.11 -4.52
C THR A 37 1.61 5.74 -5.72
N GLY A 38 1.23 6.71 -6.56
CA GLY A 38 0.44 6.50 -7.76
C GLY A 38 0.18 7.81 -8.51
N VAL A 39 -0.25 7.70 -9.77
CA VAL A 39 -0.56 8.84 -10.64
C VAL A 39 -1.75 9.66 -10.13
N ASN A 40 -2.62 9.04 -9.34
CA ASN A 40 -3.78 9.66 -8.71
C ASN A 40 -3.45 10.49 -7.47
N ARG A 41 -2.22 10.40 -6.93
CA ARG A 41 -1.80 11.18 -5.77
C ARG A 41 -1.05 12.43 -6.23
N GLY A 42 -1.37 13.56 -5.59
CA GLY A 42 -0.70 14.84 -5.85
C GLY A 42 0.66 14.93 -5.15
N LEU A 43 0.72 14.48 -3.90
CA LEU A 43 1.92 14.55 -3.05
C LEU A 43 2.43 13.15 -2.67
N PRO A 44 3.72 13.01 -2.31
CA PRO A 44 4.26 11.83 -1.67
C PRO A 44 3.55 11.54 -0.32
N PRO A 45 3.63 10.30 0.19
CA PRO A 45 3.07 9.98 1.50
C PRO A 45 3.79 10.70 2.65
N ASP A 46 3.04 11.25 3.60
CA ASP A 46 3.61 11.92 4.78
C ASP A 46 4.22 10.93 5.78
N ASN A 47 3.75 9.68 5.79
CA ASN A 47 4.23 8.67 6.73
C ASN A 47 5.59 8.11 6.27
N PRO A 48 6.68 8.23 7.06
CA PRO A 48 7.99 7.71 6.69
C PRO A 48 8.02 6.17 6.58
N LEU A 49 7.11 5.47 7.27
CA LEU A 49 6.97 4.01 7.22
C LEU A 49 5.98 3.53 6.13
N TRP A 50 5.68 4.37 5.14
CA TRP A 50 4.70 4.04 4.11
C TRP A 50 5.08 2.78 3.32
N TRP A 51 6.38 2.56 3.10
CA TRP A 51 6.90 1.39 2.37
C TRP A 51 6.57 0.08 3.08
N HIS A 52 6.96 -0.04 4.35
CA HIS A 52 6.67 -1.23 5.16
C HIS A 52 5.15 -1.42 5.36
N THR A 53 4.40 -0.33 5.49
CA THR A 53 2.93 -0.39 5.57
C THR A 53 2.32 -0.95 4.28
N ARG A 54 2.86 -0.56 3.11
CA ARG A 54 2.42 -1.08 1.82
C ARG A 54 2.80 -2.55 1.64
N CYS A 55 4.00 -2.96 2.05
CA CYS A 55 4.41 -4.36 2.05
C CYS A 55 3.49 -5.21 2.94
N ALA A 56 3.20 -4.76 4.17
CA ALA A 56 2.27 -5.44 5.08
C ALA A 56 0.86 -5.60 4.47
N SER A 57 0.34 -4.56 3.82
CA SER A 57 -0.94 -4.60 3.11
C SER A 57 -0.93 -5.60 1.94
N ILE A 58 0.15 -5.64 1.16
CA ILE A 58 0.31 -6.58 0.04
C ILE A 58 0.33 -8.02 0.56
N LEU A 59 1.13 -8.31 1.59
CA LEU A 59 1.20 -9.64 2.20
C LEU A 59 -0.18 -10.12 2.68
N ARG A 60 -0.92 -9.25 3.40
CA ARG A 60 -2.29 -9.56 3.82
C ARG A 60 -3.18 -9.87 2.62
N ARG A 61 -3.08 -9.10 1.54
CA ARG A 61 -3.92 -9.29 0.35
C ARG A 61 -3.61 -10.60 -0.38
N ILE A 62 -2.34 -10.96 -0.49
CA ILE A 62 -1.90 -12.25 -1.07
C ILE A 62 -2.44 -13.40 -0.21
N TYR A 63 -2.34 -13.29 1.11
CA TYR A 63 -2.90 -14.30 2.02
C TYR A 63 -4.41 -14.52 1.81
N LEU A 64 -5.18 -13.43 1.62
CA LEU A 64 -6.64 -13.50 1.48
C LEU A 64 -7.13 -13.90 0.08
N LYS A 65 -6.41 -13.51 -0.97
CA LYS A 65 -6.86 -13.65 -2.36
C LYS A 65 -6.05 -14.68 -3.15
N GLY A 66 -5.05 -15.30 -2.53
CA GLY A 66 -4.12 -16.21 -3.19
C GLY A 66 -3.08 -15.47 -4.04
N PRO A 67 -2.52 -16.10 -5.09
CA PRO A 67 -1.52 -15.47 -5.94
C PRO A 67 -2.10 -14.27 -6.70
N VAL A 68 -1.58 -13.07 -6.42
CA VAL A 68 -2.01 -11.82 -7.06
C VAL A 68 -0.85 -11.22 -7.85
N GLY A 69 -1.03 -11.10 -9.17
CA GLY A 69 -0.04 -10.44 -10.05
C GLY A 69 0.02 -8.92 -9.87
N SER A 70 1.11 -8.32 -10.37
CA SER A 70 1.39 -6.89 -10.29
C SER A 70 0.27 -6.02 -10.90
N SER A 71 -0.33 -6.43 -12.02
CA SER A 71 -1.45 -5.71 -12.65
C SER A 71 -2.68 -5.61 -11.74
N ARG A 72 -3.00 -6.69 -11.02
CA ARG A 72 -4.13 -6.70 -10.07
C ARG A 72 -3.83 -5.87 -8.83
N LEU A 73 -2.59 -5.88 -8.35
CA LEU A 73 -2.15 -5.01 -7.25
C LEU A 73 -2.20 -3.53 -7.67
N ARG A 74 -1.78 -3.21 -8.90
CA ARG A 74 -1.86 -1.85 -9.45
C ARG A 74 -3.30 -1.35 -9.42
N THR A 75 -4.26 -2.12 -9.90
CA THR A 75 -5.69 -1.74 -9.88
C THR A 75 -6.23 -1.65 -8.45
N ALA A 76 -5.81 -2.55 -7.57
CA ALA A 76 -6.23 -2.58 -6.18
C ALA A 76 -5.81 -1.34 -5.36
N TYR A 77 -4.62 -0.82 -5.63
CA TYR A 77 -4.07 0.37 -4.96
C TYR A 77 -4.22 1.65 -5.79
N ALA A 78 -4.77 1.54 -7.00
CA ALA A 78 -5.22 2.69 -7.77
C ALA A 78 -6.41 3.34 -7.07
N GLY A 79 -6.72 4.57 -7.48
CA GLY A 79 -7.88 5.29 -6.99
C GLY A 79 -8.27 6.37 -7.97
N LYS A 80 -9.35 7.08 -7.65
CA LYS A 80 -9.84 8.18 -8.48
C LYS A 80 -8.75 9.25 -8.61
N LYS A 81 -8.38 9.56 -9.86
CA LYS A 81 -7.52 10.70 -10.17
C LYS A 81 -8.42 11.92 -10.29
N GLU A 82 -8.15 12.95 -9.51
CA GLU A 82 -8.82 14.23 -9.68
C GLU A 82 -8.35 14.90 -10.98
N GLN A 83 -9.29 15.20 -11.87
CA GLN A 83 -9.02 15.93 -13.10
C GLN A 83 -9.21 17.42 -12.82
N ARG A 84 -8.20 18.24 -13.15
CA ARG A 84 -8.22 19.69 -12.94
C ARG A 84 -9.32 20.41 -13.72
N ILE A 85 -9.83 19.80 -14.78
CA ILE A 85 -10.87 20.36 -15.64
C ILE A 85 -12.03 19.38 -15.58
N LYS A 86 -13.11 19.73 -14.88
CA LYS A 86 -14.39 19.08 -15.13
C LYS A 86 -14.87 19.64 -16.47
N THR A 87 -14.91 18.83 -17.51
CA THR A 87 -15.66 19.21 -18.70
C THR A 87 -17.11 19.38 -18.27
N THR A 88 -17.53 20.61 -18.05
CA THR A 88 -18.95 20.98 -18.03
C THR A 88 -19.40 20.83 -19.47
N SER A 89 -19.83 19.64 -19.85
CA SER A 89 -20.62 19.45 -21.06
C SER A 89 -21.96 20.13 -20.82
N PHE A 90 -22.21 21.21 -21.58
CA PHE A 90 -23.53 21.84 -21.73
C PHE A 90 -24.54 20.83 -22.27
#